data_AF-A0A0R2AHA3-F1
#
_entry.id   AF-A0A0R2AHA3-F1
#
_cell.length_a   1.000
_cell.length_b   1.000
_cell.length_c   1.000
_cell.angle_alpha   90.00
_cell.angle_beta   90.00
_cell.angle_gamma   90.00
#
_symmetry.space_group_name_H-M   'P 1'
#
loop_
_entity.id
_entity.type
_entity.pdbx_description
1 polymer ?
#
loop_
_entity_poly.entity_id
_entity_poly.type
_entity_poly.pdbx_seq_one_letter_code
_entity_poly.pdbx_strand_id
1 'polypeptide(L)'
;MAEEKKLTPEEEQKQLEVTMGLIINGGNAKSLSFEAIRAAKAGKIEEARTKLKAADEALVEAHNTQTDMLTKEAQGQHAKVTLLTVHSQDHMMNAITFRDLAGEMVDLYELLYKSKSLTTE
;
A
#
# COMPACT_ATOMS: atom_id res chain seq x y z
N MET A 1 -5.74 36.07 -10.86
CA MET A 1 -6.30 34.78 -10.41
C MET A 1 -6.16 33.83 -11.59
N ALA A 2 -5.37 32.77 -11.47
CA ALA A 2 -5.30 31.77 -12.54
C ALA A 2 -6.67 31.08 -12.64
N GLU A 3 -7.25 31.02 -13.83
CA GLU A 3 -8.47 30.23 -14.05
C GLU A 3 -8.19 28.78 -13.68
N GLU A 4 -9.01 28.18 -12.81
CA GLU A 4 -9.01 26.74 -12.62
C GLU A 4 -9.38 26.09 -13.95
N LYS A 5 -8.39 25.52 -14.63
CA LYS A 5 -8.61 24.72 -15.83
C LYS A 5 -9.48 23.52 -15.45
N LYS A 6 -10.76 23.56 -15.84
CA LYS A 6 -11.67 22.41 -15.68
C LYS A 6 -11.17 21.26 -16.55
N LEU A 7 -11.06 20.08 -15.94
CA LEU A 7 -10.79 18.84 -16.67
C LEU A 7 -11.95 18.52 -17.61
N THR A 8 -11.63 17.88 -18.73
CA THR A 8 -12.64 17.25 -19.58
C THR A 8 -13.23 16.02 -18.89
N PRO A 9 -14.44 15.57 -19.26
CA PRO A 9 -15.02 14.34 -18.71
C PRO A 9 -14.12 13.11 -18.85
N GLU A 10 -13.37 13.00 -19.95
CA GLU A 10 -12.40 11.92 -20.16
C GLU A 10 -11.20 11.99 -19.20
N GLU A 11 -10.70 13.20 -18.94
CA GLU A 11 -9.61 13.40 -17.98
C GLU A 11 -10.07 13.11 -16.54
N GLU A 12 -11.30 13.47 -16.18
CA GLU A 12 -11.89 13.14 -14.87
C GLU A 12 -12.06 11.63 -14.69
N GLN A 13 -12.52 10.92 -15.73
CA GLN A 13 -12.65 9.47 -15.70
C GLN A 13 -11.28 8.78 -15.53
N LYS A 14 -10.28 9.21 -16.30
CA LYS A 14 -8.91 8.67 -16.18
C LYS A 14 -8.32 8.90 -14.78
N GLN A 15 -8.55 10.09 -14.20
CA GLN A 15 -8.11 10.37 -12.85
C GLN A 15 -8.82 9.49 -11.81
N LEU A 16 -10.12 9.24 -11.99
CA LEU A 16 -10.88 8.35 -11.12
C LEU A 16 -10.35 6.91 -11.18
N GLU A 17 -10.04 6.40 -12.37
CA GLU A 17 -9.46 5.05 -12.55
C GLU A 17 -8.13 4.91 -11.81
N VAL A 18 -7.23 5.89 -11.96
CA VAL A 18 -5.96 5.95 -11.22
C VAL A 18 -6.20 5.96 -9.71
N THR A 19 -7.14 6.78 -9.26
CA THR A 19 -7.49 6.92 -7.83
C THR A 19 -8.02 5.61 -7.25
N MET A 20 -8.90 4.92 -7.98
CA MET A 20 -9.45 3.63 -7.56
C MET A 20 -8.39 2.53 -7.55
N GLY A 21 -7.50 2.50 -8.55
CA GLY A 21 -6.39 1.55 -8.59
C GLY A 21 -5.49 1.65 -7.35
N LEU A 22 -5.15 2.88 -6.93
CA LEU A 22 -4.37 3.14 -5.71
C LEU A 22 -5.08 2.65 -4.44
N ILE A 23 -6.39 2.89 -4.33
CA ILE A 23 -7.19 2.44 -3.17
C ILE A 23 -7.21 0.92 -3.10
N ILE A 24 -7.46 0.25 -4.23
CA ILE A 24 -7.53 -1.22 -4.29
C ILE A 24 -6.17 -1.84 -3.95
N ASN A 25 -5.10 -1.38 -4.60
CA ASN A 25 -3.76 -1.93 -4.38
C ASN A 25 -3.24 -1.64 -2.96
N GLY A 26 -3.46 -0.42 -2.44
CA GLY A 26 -3.14 -0.09 -1.06
C GLY A 26 -3.95 -0.91 -0.04
N GLY A 27 -5.25 -1.10 -0.29
CA GLY A 27 -6.12 -1.94 0.53
C GLY A 27 -5.70 -3.41 0.55
N ASN A 28 -5.33 -3.95 -0.61
CA ASN A 28 -4.85 -5.33 -0.76
C ASN A 28 -3.52 -5.54 -0.03
N ALA A 29 -2.53 -4.66 -0.24
CA ALA A 29 -1.24 -4.70 0.44
C ALA A 29 -1.39 -4.68 1.97
N LYS A 30 -2.24 -3.79 2.49
CA LYS A 30 -2.54 -3.73 3.93
C LYS A 30 -3.16 -5.03 4.45
N SER A 31 -4.10 -5.60 3.71
CA SER A 31 -4.79 -6.83 4.10
C SER A 31 -3.83 -8.04 4.13
N LEU A 32 -3.01 -8.18 3.10
CA LEU A 32 -1.96 -9.22 3.02
C LEU A 32 -0.94 -9.08 4.17
N SER A 33 -0.55 -7.86 4.50
CA SER A 33 0.33 -7.57 5.64
C SER A 33 -0.29 -8.00 6.98
N PHE A 34 -1.60 -7.76 7.17
CA PHE A 34 -2.32 -8.22 8.37
C PHE A 34 -2.35 -9.74 8.45
N GLU A 35 -2.61 -10.41 7.33
CA GLU A 35 -2.62 -11.85 7.25
C GLU A 35 -1.24 -12.46 7.47
N ALA A 36 -0.16 -11.77 7.07
CA ALA A 36 1.20 -12.18 7.36
C ALA A 36 1.49 -12.17 8.86
N ILE A 37 1.13 -11.10 9.58
CA ILE A 37 1.27 -11.02 11.03
C ILE A 37 0.49 -12.16 11.71
N ARG A 38 -0.74 -12.44 11.26
CA ARG A 38 -1.57 -13.53 11.79
C ARG A 38 -0.93 -14.89 11.58
N ALA A 39 -0.38 -15.14 10.39
CA ALA A 39 0.31 -16.40 10.08
C ALA A 39 1.57 -16.56 10.95
N ALA A 40 2.37 -15.50 11.09
CA ALA A 40 3.57 -15.54 11.93
C ALA A 40 3.24 -15.79 13.39
N LYS A 41 2.19 -15.13 13.93
CA LYS A 41 1.69 -15.37 15.28
C LYS A 41 1.26 -16.83 15.53
N ALA A 42 0.88 -17.56 14.49
CA ALA A 42 0.51 -18.98 14.55
C ALA A 42 1.71 -19.93 14.27
N GLY A 43 2.94 -19.42 14.20
CA GLY A 43 4.14 -20.19 13.90
C GLY A 43 4.35 -20.53 12.43
N LYS A 44 3.47 -20.04 11.55
CA LYS A 44 3.54 -20.28 10.10
C LYS A 44 4.41 -19.22 9.41
N ILE A 45 5.70 -19.21 9.74
CA ILE A 45 6.63 -18.17 9.30
C ILE A 45 6.76 -18.12 7.77
N GLU A 46 6.89 -19.27 7.10
CA GLU A 46 6.98 -19.33 5.63
C GLU A 46 5.73 -18.77 4.94
N GLU A 47 4.55 -19.06 5.48
CA GLU A 47 3.28 -18.50 4.99
C GLU A 47 3.24 -16.97 5.20
N ALA A 48 3.73 -16.50 6.34
CA ALA A 48 3.83 -15.07 6.61
C ALA A 48 4.75 -14.35 5.61
N ARG A 49 5.94 -14.91 5.33
CA ARG A 49 6.87 -14.36 4.33
C ARG A 49 6.27 -14.33 2.93
N THR A 50 5.54 -15.38 2.56
CA THR A 50 4.84 -15.45 1.28
C THR A 50 3.80 -14.33 1.15
N LYS A 51 3.05 -14.05 2.21
CA LYS A 51 2.06 -12.97 2.22
C LYS A 51 2.69 -11.58 2.21
N LEU A 52 3.81 -11.37 2.92
CA LEU A 52 4.56 -10.12 2.83
C LEU A 52 5.05 -9.86 1.40
N LYS A 53 5.53 -10.89 0.71
CA LYS A 53 5.94 -10.77 -0.70
C LYS A 53 4.76 -10.40 -1.60
N ALA A 54 3.60 -11.02 -1.40
CA ALA A 54 2.39 -10.64 -2.13
C ALA A 54 1.96 -9.19 -1.83
N ALA A 55 2.13 -8.72 -0.59
CA ALA A 55 1.88 -7.33 -0.23
C ALA A 55 2.85 -6.38 -0.96
N ASP A 56 4.12 -6.76 -1.09
CA ASP A 56 5.13 -6.01 -1.86
C ASP A 56 4.76 -5.88 -3.33
N GLU A 57 4.30 -6.97 -3.95
CA GLU A 57 3.86 -6.96 -5.35
C GLU A 57 2.69 -5.98 -5.57
N ALA A 58 1.70 -5.98 -4.66
CA ALA A 58 0.60 -5.01 -4.69
C ALA A 58 1.06 -3.56 -4.46
N LEU A 59 2.05 -3.35 -3.57
CA LEU A 59 2.61 -2.01 -3.33
C LEU A 59 3.41 -1.48 -4.50
N VAL A 60 4.15 -2.33 -5.22
CA VAL A 60 4.96 -1.89 -6.38
C VAL A 60 4.07 -1.24 -7.45
N GLU A 61 2.91 -1.84 -7.75
CA GLU A 61 1.99 -1.29 -8.74
C GLU A 61 1.42 0.08 -8.31
N ALA A 62 1.01 0.19 -7.04
CA ALA A 62 0.57 1.46 -6.49
C ALA A 62 1.71 2.50 -6.47
N HIS A 63 2.93 2.08 -6.12
CA HIS A 63 4.14 2.92 -6.03
C HIS A 63 4.51 3.55 -7.34
N ASN A 64 4.47 2.76 -8.42
CA ASN A 64 4.72 3.26 -9.77
C ASN A 64 3.71 4.33 -10.16
N THR A 65 2.43 4.11 -9.82
CA THR A 65 1.35 5.08 -10.09
C THR A 65 1.52 6.37 -9.28
N GLN A 66 1.88 6.27 -7.99
CA GLN A 66 2.16 7.45 -7.16
C GLN A 66 3.37 8.24 -7.66
N THR A 67 4.43 7.54 -8.07
CA THR A 67 5.65 8.15 -8.61
C THR A 67 5.38 8.90 -9.91
N ASP A 68 4.56 8.33 -10.81
CA ASP A 68 4.15 9.00 -12.05
C ASP A 68 3.36 10.28 -11.78
N MET A 69 2.43 10.26 -10.81
CA MET A 69 1.70 11.47 -10.41
C MET A 69 2.63 12.56 -9.85
N LEU A 70 3.58 12.20 -8.97
CA LEU A 70 4.57 13.15 -8.43
C LEU A 70 5.50 13.69 -9.52
N THR A 71 5.86 12.87 -10.49
CA THR A 71 6.69 13.28 -11.64
C THR A 71 5.96 14.30 -12.51
N LYS A 72 4.68 14.06 -12.80
CA LYS A 72 3.82 15.00 -13.54
C LYS A 72 3.64 16.32 -12.78
N GLU A 73 3.39 16.25 -11.48
CA GLU A 73 3.30 17.41 -10.60
C GLU A 73 4.58 18.26 -10.68
N ALA A 74 5.76 17.64 -10.59
CA ALA A 74 7.06 18.32 -10.69
C ALA A 74 7.32 18.96 -12.07
N GLN A 75 6.69 18.44 -13.13
CA GLN A 75 6.72 19.01 -14.48
C GLN A 75 5.70 20.15 -14.68
N GLY A 76 4.96 20.55 -13.63
CA GLY A 76 3.93 21.59 -13.69
C GLY A 76 2.56 21.08 -14.18
N GLN A 77 2.38 19.75 -14.28
CA GLN A 77 1.09 19.15 -14.60
C GLN A 77 0.35 18.84 -13.31
N HIS A 78 -0.31 19.86 -12.76
CA HIS A 78 -1.02 19.74 -11.49
C HIS A 78 -2.24 18.83 -11.60
N ALA A 79 -2.30 17.79 -10.76
CA ALA A 79 -3.48 16.96 -10.65
C ALA A 79 -4.58 17.68 -9.85
N LYS A 80 -5.86 17.48 -10.22
CA LYS A 80 -6.98 18.04 -9.45
C LYS A 80 -7.08 17.36 -8.10
N VAL A 81 -6.82 18.07 -7.01
CA VAL A 81 -6.97 17.51 -5.67
C VAL A 81 -8.46 17.36 -5.33
N THR A 82 -8.90 16.12 -5.16
CA THR A 82 -10.25 15.77 -4.68
C THR A 82 -10.15 14.96 -3.39
N LEU A 83 -11.24 14.83 -2.64
CA LEU A 83 -11.28 13.98 -1.45
C LEU A 83 -10.86 12.53 -1.76
N LEU A 84 -11.29 11.99 -2.91
CA LEU A 84 -10.89 10.65 -3.34
C LEU A 84 -9.40 10.56 -3.67
N THR A 85 -8.81 11.62 -4.26
CA THR A 85 -7.37 11.68 -4.55
C THR A 85 -6.55 11.69 -3.26
N VAL A 86 -6.98 12.45 -2.25
CA VAL A 86 -6.32 12.46 -0.93
C VAL A 86 -6.48 11.08 -0.28
N HIS A 87 -7.69 10.53 -0.29
CA HIS A 87 -7.99 9.23 0.31
C HIS A 87 -7.18 8.08 -0.32
N SER A 88 -6.95 8.10 -1.63
CA SER A 88 -6.13 7.08 -2.29
C SER A 88 -4.66 7.15 -1.87
N GLN A 89 -4.12 8.35 -1.69
CA GLN A 89 -2.77 8.57 -1.15
C GLN A 89 -2.67 8.11 0.31
N ASP A 90 -3.69 8.40 1.13
CA ASP A 90 -3.75 7.94 2.53
C ASP A 90 -3.74 6.41 2.62
N HIS A 91 -4.54 5.73 1.79
CA HIS A 91 -4.56 4.27 1.70
C HIS A 91 -3.18 3.71 1.40
N MET A 92 -2.49 4.32 0.45
CA MET A 92 -1.21 3.86 -0.02
C MET A 92 -0.09 4.08 0.99
N MET A 93 0.06 5.29 1.53
CA MET A 93 1.09 5.57 2.54
C MET A 93 0.88 4.78 3.82
N ASN A 94 -0.39 4.57 4.21
CA ASN A 94 -0.71 3.70 5.32
C ASN A 94 -0.34 2.23 5.01
N ALA A 95 -0.57 1.75 3.77
CA ALA A 95 -0.22 0.38 3.39
C ALA A 95 1.29 0.14 3.41
N ILE A 96 2.10 1.08 2.91
CA ILE A 96 3.57 1.04 2.96
C ILE A 96 4.04 0.93 4.41
N THR A 97 3.63 1.89 5.25
CA THR A 97 4.05 1.92 6.66
C THR A 97 3.62 0.65 7.40
N PHE A 98 2.40 0.15 7.12
CA PHE A 98 1.89 -1.05 7.76
C PHE A 98 2.62 -2.32 7.31
N ARG A 99 2.98 -2.41 6.02
CA ARG A 99 3.79 -3.51 5.48
C ARG A 99 5.16 -3.56 6.16
N ASP A 100 5.82 -2.41 6.31
CA ASP A 100 7.14 -2.35 6.94
C ASP A 100 7.08 -2.82 8.39
N LEU A 101 6.09 -2.33 9.14
CA LEU A 101 5.86 -2.80 10.51
C LEU A 101 5.48 -4.29 10.55
N ALA A 102 4.71 -4.79 9.58
CA ALA A 102 4.38 -6.21 9.49
C ALA A 102 5.63 -7.07 9.30
N GLY A 103 6.61 -6.62 8.52
CA GLY A 103 7.93 -7.24 8.40
C GLY A 103 8.62 -7.40 9.75
N GLU A 104 8.76 -6.30 10.50
CA GLU A 104 9.37 -6.29 11.84
C GLU A 104 8.62 -7.23 12.81
N MET A 105 7.28 -7.27 12.74
CA MET A 105 6.47 -8.17 13.56
C MET A 105 6.69 -9.64 13.21
N VAL A 106 6.82 -9.98 11.92
CA VAL A 106 7.13 -11.35 11.47
C VAL A 106 8.51 -11.77 11.95
N ASP A 107 9.51 -10.88 11.83
CA ASP A 107 10.88 -11.11 12.34
C ASP A 107 10.88 -11.35 13.85
N LEU A 108 10.13 -10.55 14.60
CA LEU A 108 9.97 -10.71 16.05
C LEU A 108 9.36 -12.06 16.41
N TYR A 109 8.27 -12.47 15.74
CA TYR A 109 7.66 -13.79 15.99
C TYR A 109 8.62 -14.93 15.65
N GLU A 110 9.35 -14.84 14.53
CA GLU A 110 10.35 -15.85 14.15
C GLU A 110 11.44 -15.98 15.23
N LEU A 111 11.93 -14.86 15.78
CA LEU A 111 12.89 -14.86 16.87
C LEU A 111 12.34 -15.54 18.14
N LEU A 112 11.09 -15.23 18.52
CA LEU A 112 10.44 -15.82 19.70
C LEU A 112 10.28 -17.35 19.60
N TYR A 113 9.99 -17.87 18.40
CA TYR A 113 9.95 -19.31 18.17
C TYR A 113 11.35 -19.93 18.20
N LYS A 114 12.36 -19.28 17.59
CA LYS A 114 13.76 -19.74 17.63
C LYS A 114 14.33 -19.76 19.06
N SER A 115 13.97 -18.78 19.89
CA SER A 115 14.38 -18.71 21.30
C SER A 115 13.57 -19.62 22.23
N LYS A 116 12.57 -20.33 21.71
CA LYS A 116 11.59 -21.14 22.47
C LYS A 116 10.83 -20.33 23.54
N SER A 117 10.79 -19.00 23.39
CA SER A 117 9.98 -18.12 24.24
C SER A 117 8.49 -18.20 23.88
N LEU A 118 8.19 -18.64 22.65
CA LEU A 118 6.86 -18.97 22.18
C LEU A 118 6.86 -20.41 21.64
N THR A 119 5.83 -21.18 21.97
CA THR A 119 5.61 -22.54 21.46
C THR A 119 4.30 -22.57 20.71
N THR A 120 4.26 -23.26 19.57
CA THR A 120 2.99 -23.65 18.94
C THR A 120 2.38 -24.77 19.77
N GLU A 121 1.07 -24.71 20.00
CA GLU A 121 0.30 -25.82 20.58
C GLU A 121 0.40 -27.10 19.73
#